data_AF-A0AA43QHU7-F1
#
_entry.id   AF-A0AA43QHU7-F1
#
_cell.length_a   1.000
_cell.length_b   1.000
_cell.length_c   1.000
_cell.angle_alpha   90.00
_cell.angle_beta   90.00
_cell.angle_gamma   90.00
#
_symmetry.space_group_name_H-M   'P 1'
#
loop_
_entity.id
_entity.type
_entity.pdbx_description
1 polymer ?
#
loop_
_entity_poly.entity_id
_entity_poly.type
_entity_poly.pdbx_seq_one_letter_code
_entity_poly.pdbx_strand_id
1 'polypeptide(L)'
;MGLTPKQLEDHVKELAGDGQQTESSFIALIHGDYKLVAQCLRTGQLNANHKALSLALAGYQRGTPNDAWEETVKMLLQDINDPYGRAIFTFVRHGNWHEVISETSLPLNYRIGIALLYLPDIDLSEYINSTTAEAIAKGDIEGICLTGLTEMSIPLFETYIHKFSDLQTAVLALSHVSPRYFTDPRVTVWRETYRSLMDRWGLFEQRATFDMQFTQLSAISNTNHDEGRISSSLPNLAPAVALRCPECEKRNDANMASEPPAENLHPQRIFNSLDGHDGNACPKCGRHMARCAICDVWLGMSTAGSKENGGNDSADEDWIKMGTTFCQACSHSMHTGHAEQWFERNDECPVVGCNCQCLRMDE
;
A
#
# COMPACT_ATOMS: atom_id res chain seq x y z
N MET A 1 -22.24 -3.91 7.36
CA MET A 1 -23.64 -4.39 7.43
C MET A 1 -24.44 -3.84 8.63
N GLY A 2 -23.90 -2.97 9.50
CA GLY A 2 -24.66 -2.32 10.58
C GLY A 2 -25.31 -0.99 10.14
N LEU A 3 -26.09 -0.99 9.06
CA LEU A 3 -26.71 0.22 8.52
C LEU A 3 -28.03 0.51 9.24
N THR A 4 -28.31 1.79 9.52
CA THR A 4 -29.68 2.19 9.90
C THR A 4 -30.65 1.96 8.73
N PRO A 5 -31.96 1.80 8.95
CA PRO A 5 -32.92 1.56 7.86
C PRO A 5 -32.86 2.59 6.74
N LYS A 6 -32.61 3.87 7.08
CA LYS A 6 -32.48 4.95 6.11
C LYS A 6 -31.17 4.85 5.31
N GLN A 7 -30.04 4.59 5.98
CA GLN A 7 -28.76 4.41 5.31
C GLN A 7 -28.77 3.17 4.40
N LEU A 8 -29.46 2.11 4.80
CA LEU A 8 -29.67 0.93 3.97
C LEU A 8 -30.45 1.29 2.71
N GLU A 9 -31.58 2.00 2.85
CA GLU A 9 -32.41 2.39 1.71
C GLU A 9 -31.64 3.29 0.72
N ASP A 10 -30.87 4.25 1.22
CA ASP A 10 -30.05 5.15 0.41
C ASP A 10 -28.96 4.37 -0.34
N HIS A 11 -28.21 3.51 0.37
CA HIS A 11 -27.14 2.70 -0.21
C HIS A 11 -27.64 1.70 -1.27
N VAL A 12 -28.75 1.03 -0.98
CA VAL A 12 -29.36 0.05 -1.89
C VAL A 12 -29.91 0.75 -3.15
N LYS A 13 -30.47 1.95 -3.03
CA LYS A 13 -30.93 2.74 -4.19
C LYS A 13 -29.78 3.25 -5.05
N GLU A 14 -28.67 3.65 -4.42
CA GLU A 14 -27.45 4.06 -5.12
C GLU A 14 -26.90 2.90 -5.97
N LEU A 15 -26.69 1.72 -5.36
CA LEU A 15 -26.24 0.51 -6.07
C LEU A 15 -27.20 0.08 -7.19
N ALA A 16 -28.51 0.19 -6.97
CA ALA A 16 -29.51 -0.10 -8.00
C ALA A 16 -29.46 0.91 -9.17
N GLY A 17 -29.12 2.17 -8.88
CA GLY A 17 -28.89 3.23 -9.87
C GLY A 17 -27.66 2.96 -10.75
N ASP A 18 -26.61 2.38 -10.17
CA ASP A 18 -25.38 2.00 -10.85
C ASP A 18 -25.51 0.70 -11.68
N GLY A 19 -26.71 0.14 -11.77
CA GLY A 19 -27.00 -1.09 -12.51
C GLY A 19 -26.69 -2.38 -11.74
N GLN A 20 -26.27 -2.30 -10.47
CA GLN A 20 -25.99 -3.45 -9.61
C GLN A 20 -27.26 -3.91 -8.87
N GLN A 21 -28.25 -4.31 -9.66
CA GLN A 21 -29.60 -4.60 -9.17
C GLN A 21 -29.67 -5.88 -8.35
N THR A 22 -28.92 -6.91 -8.72
CA THR A 22 -28.88 -8.18 -7.99
C THR A 22 -28.16 -8.04 -6.65
N GLU A 23 -27.04 -7.32 -6.62
CA GLU A 23 -26.29 -7.00 -5.40
C GLU A 23 -27.12 -6.17 -4.42
N SER A 24 -27.69 -5.06 -4.88
CA SER A 24 -28.57 -4.21 -4.06
C SER A 24 -29.77 -4.98 -3.50
N SER A 25 -30.37 -5.84 -4.32
CA SER A 25 -31.47 -6.73 -3.89
C SER A 25 -31.00 -7.77 -2.87
N PHE A 26 -29.80 -8.31 -3.00
CA PHE A 26 -29.24 -9.26 -2.06
C PHE A 26 -28.94 -8.59 -0.70
N ILE A 27 -28.37 -7.39 -0.70
CA ILE A 27 -28.16 -6.61 0.52
C ILE A 27 -29.49 -6.34 1.23
N ALA A 28 -30.53 -5.91 0.50
CA ALA A 28 -31.86 -5.72 1.08
C ALA A 28 -32.45 -7.03 1.66
N LEU A 29 -32.18 -8.17 1.03
CA LEU A 29 -32.60 -9.49 1.50
C LEU A 29 -31.90 -9.88 2.80
N ILE A 30 -30.59 -9.63 2.92
CA ILE A 30 -29.82 -9.85 4.16
C ILE A 30 -30.42 -9.05 5.33
N HIS A 31 -31.04 -7.90 5.07
CA HIS A 31 -31.70 -7.10 6.10
C HIS A 31 -33.18 -7.47 6.33
N GLY A 32 -33.72 -8.44 5.60
CA GLY A 32 -35.10 -8.88 5.70
C GLY A 32 -36.13 -7.91 5.10
N ASP A 33 -35.71 -6.87 4.38
CA ASP A 33 -36.61 -5.91 3.74
C ASP A 33 -37.03 -6.38 2.35
N TYR A 34 -37.94 -7.33 2.32
CA TYR A 34 -38.47 -7.87 1.06
C TYR A 34 -39.17 -6.84 0.16
N LYS A 35 -39.67 -5.73 0.73
CA LYS A 35 -40.29 -4.66 -0.08
C LYS A 35 -39.22 -3.94 -0.89
N LEU A 36 -38.10 -3.65 -0.25
CA LEU A 36 -36.95 -3.02 -0.88
C LEU A 36 -36.31 -3.96 -1.93
N VAL A 37 -36.17 -5.26 -1.63
CA VAL A 37 -35.73 -6.26 -2.63
C VAL A 37 -36.58 -6.20 -3.88
N ALA A 38 -37.91 -6.23 -3.72
CA ALA A 38 -38.83 -6.21 -4.85
C ALA A 38 -38.80 -4.86 -5.60
N GLN A 39 -38.49 -3.76 -4.92
CA GLN A 39 -38.28 -2.46 -5.56
C GLN A 39 -37.02 -2.47 -6.43
N CYS A 40 -35.90 -2.93 -5.90
CA CYS A 40 -34.61 -2.97 -6.61
C CYS A 40 -34.65 -3.86 -7.85
N LEU A 41 -35.29 -5.03 -7.76
CA LEU A 41 -35.48 -5.93 -8.90
C LEU A 41 -36.44 -5.38 -9.96
N ARG A 42 -37.22 -4.32 -9.65
CA ARG A 42 -38.15 -3.66 -10.59
C ARG A 42 -37.64 -2.33 -11.13
N THR A 43 -36.58 -1.78 -10.57
CA THR A 43 -35.96 -0.53 -11.03
C THR A 43 -35.00 -0.80 -12.19
N GLY A 44 -34.77 0.21 -13.05
CA GLY A 44 -33.80 0.16 -14.14
C GLY A 44 -34.09 -0.87 -15.24
N GLN A 45 -33.03 -1.39 -15.88
CA GLN A 45 -33.16 -2.28 -17.05
C GLN A 45 -33.39 -3.73 -16.64
N LEU A 46 -34.65 -4.14 -16.71
CA LEU A 46 -35.11 -5.48 -16.37
C LEU A 46 -34.61 -6.55 -17.35
N ASN A 47 -33.72 -7.42 -16.89
CA ASN A 47 -33.37 -8.66 -17.60
C ASN A 47 -34.33 -9.81 -17.22
N ALA A 48 -34.22 -10.96 -17.90
CA ALA A 48 -35.02 -12.15 -17.60
C ALA A 48 -34.79 -12.64 -16.16
N ASN A 49 -33.56 -12.55 -15.67
CA ASN A 49 -33.16 -13.01 -14.33
C ASN A 49 -33.82 -12.16 -13.22
N HIS A 50 -33.93 -10.85 -13.38
CA HIS A 50 -34.58 -9.95 -12.42
C HIS A 50 -36.08 -10.24 -12.31
N LYS A 51 -36.73 -10.57 -13.44
CA LYS A 51 -38.13 -11.00 -13.45
C LYS A 51 -38.31 -12.36 -12.78
N ALA A 52 -37.41 -13.30 -13.06
CA ALA A 52 -37.40 -14.62 -12.42
C ALA A 52 -37.20 -14.51 -10.90
N LEU A 53 -36.22 -13.71 -10.45
CA LEU A 53 -35.96 -13.41 -9.04
C LEU A 53 -37.17 -12.76 -8.36
N SER A 54 -37.81 -11.79 -9.02
CA SER A 54 -39.00 -11.12 -8.48
C SER A 54 -40.16 -12.09 -8.30
N LEU A 55 -40.37 -12.98 -9.28
CA LEU A 55 -41.40 -14.02 -9.22
C LEU A 55 -41.08 -15.03 -8.11
N ALA A 56 -39.83 -15.46 -8.02
CA ALA A 56 -39.30 -16.34 -6.98
C ALA A 56 -39.62 -15.79 -5.59
N LEU A 57 -39.23 -14.54 -5.35
CA LEU A 57 -39.46 -13.89 -4.07
C LEU A 57 -40.95 -13.78 -3.73
N ALA A 58 -41.78 -13.41 -4.70
CA ALA A 58 -43.23 -13.30 -4.51
C ALA A 58 -43.89 -14.65 -4.17
N GLY A 59 -43.41 -15.76 -4.77
CA GLY A 59 -43.87 -17.11 -4.45
C GLY A 59 -43.48 -17.53 -3.02
N TYR A 60 -42.24 -17.26 -2.62
CA TYR A 60 -41.76 -17.52 -1.26
C TYR A 60 -42.59 -16.79 -0.19
N GLN A 61 -42.83 -15.49 -0.38
CA GLN A 61 -43.61 -14.68 0.57
C GLN A 61 -45.07 -15.12 0.72
N ARG A 62 -45.65 -15.74 -0.31
CA ARG A 62 -47.04 -16.23 -0.29
C ARG A 62 -47.18 -17.58 0.42
N GLY A 63 -46.08 -18.20 0.83
CA GLY A 63 -46.10 -19.29 1.80
C GLY A 63 -46.46 -20.67 1.27
N THR A 64 -46.14 -21.00 0.01
CA THR A 64 -46.18 -22.41 -0.44
C THR A 64 -44.97 -22.79 -1.28
N PRO A 65 -43.77 -22.93 -0.68
CA PRO A 65 -42.76 -23.83 -1.23
C PRO A 65 -43.38 -25.23 -1.27
N ASN A 66 -43.71 -25.69 -2.47
CA ASN A 66 -44.12 -27.06 -2.74
C ASN A 66 -43.04 -27.67 -3.65
N ASP A 67 -42.98 -29.00 -3.78
CA ASP A 67 -41.96 -29.68 -4.58
C ASP A 67 -41.87 -29.12 -6.03
N ALA A 68 -43.02 -28.75 -6.60
CA ALA A 68 -43.10 -28.12 -7.92
C ALA A 68 -42.45 -26.71 -7.97
N TRP A 69 -42.56 -25.95 -6.89
CA TRP A 69 -41.92 -24.64 -6.75
C TRP A 69 -40.40 -24.79 -6.64
N GLU A 70 -39.94 -25.72 -5.80
CA GLU A 70 -38.52 -25.98 -5.62
C GLU A 70 -37.84 -26.44 -6.91
N GLU A 71 -38.48 -27.33 -7.69
CA GLU A 71 -37.93 -27.78 -8.96
C GLU A 71 -37.89 -26.63 -9.99
N THR A 72 -38.90 -25.75 -9.99
CA THR A 72 -38.90 -24.55 -10.85
C THR A 72 -37.74 -23.60 -10.49
N VAL A 73 -37.54 -23.33 -9.20
CA VAL A 73 -36.43 -22.49 -8.73
C VAL A 73 -35.08 -23.12 -9.05
N LYS A 74 -34.94 -24.44 -8.90
CA LYS A 74 -33.74 -25.19 -9.24
C LYS A 74 -33.41 -25.13 -10.74
N MET A 75 -34.41 -25.18 -11.62
CA MET A 75 -34.20 -24.98 -13.05
C MET A 75 -33.71 -23.55 -13.34
N LEU A 76 -34.33 -22.54 -12.73
CA LEU A 76 -33.93 -21.14 -12.90
C LEU A 76 -32.51 -20.86 -12.38
N LEU A 77 -32.08 -21.55 -11.32
CA LEU A 77 -30.72 -21.46 -10.77
C LEU A 77 -29.64 -21.92 -11.76
N GLN A 78 -29.96 -22.82 -12.70
CA GLN A 78 -28.99 -23.30 -13.71
C GLN A 78 -28.65 -22.23 -14.75
N ASP A 79 -29.59 -21.32 -15.01
CA ASP A 79 -29.45 -20.28 -16.04
C ASP A 79 -28.81 -18.98 -15.51
N ILE A 80 -28.51 -18.91 -14.20
CA ILE A 80 -28.02 -17.71 -13.54
C ILE A 80 -26.55 -17.87 -13.15
N ASN A 81 -25.74 -17.00 -13.77
CA ASN A 81 -24.31 -16.88 -13.50
C ASN A 81 -24.00 -15.77 -12.48
N ASP A 82 -24.95 -14.87 -12.21
CA ASP A 82 -24.76 -13.78 -11.26
C ASP A 82 -24.70 -14.30 -9.81
N PRO A 83 -23.63 -14.04 -9.05
CA PRO A 83 -23.43 -14.64 -7.74
C PRO A 83 -24.49 -14.22 -6.71
N TYR A 84 -24.93 -12.96 -6.75
CA TYR A 84 -25.95 -12.43 -5.85
C TYR A 84 -27.34 -12.99 -6.18
N GLY A 85 -27.68 -13.09 -7.47
CA GLY A 85 -28.90 -13.73 -7.93
C GLY A 85 -28.98 -15.21 -7.52
N ARG A 86 -27.86 -15.95 -7.67
CA ARG A 86 -27.76 -17.33 -7.17
C ARG A 86 -28.00 -17.39 -5.66
N ALA A 87 -27.35 -16.53 -4.89
CA ALA A 87 -27.52 -16.46 -3.44
C ALA A 87 -28.98 -16.16 -3.03
N ILE A 88 -29.67 -15.22 -3.70
CA ILE A 88 -31.09 -14.93 -3.48
C ILE A 88 -31.95 -16.16 -3.76
N PHE A 89 -31.71 -16.86 -4.87
CA PHE A 89 -32.47 -18.06 -5.21
C PHE A 89 -32.21 -19.23 -4.26
N THR A 90 -30.97 -19.44 -3.85
CA THR A 90 -30.60 -20.44 -2.84
C THR A 90 -31.32 -20.16 -1.52
N PHE A 91 -31.39 -18.89 -1.10
CA PHE A 91 -32.16 -18.49 0.07
C PHE A 91 -33.66 -18.74 -0.13
N VAL A 92 -34.24 -18.32 -1.25
CA VAL A 92 -35.67 -18.52 -1.57
C VAL A 92 -36.06 -19.99 -1.65
N ARG A 93 -35.13 -20.85 -2.10
CA ARG A 93 -35.34 -22.30 -2.22
C ARG A 93 -35.35 -22.99 -0.85
N HIS A 94 -34.34 -22.73 -0.04
CA HIS A 94 -34.11 -23.49 1.20
C HIS A 94 -34.59 -22.77 2.47
N GLY A 95 -34.83 -21.47 2.39
CA GLY A 95 -35.25 -20.62 3.52
C GLY A 95 -34.19 -20.50 4.63
N ASN A 96 -32.94 -20.87 4.36
CA ASN A 96 -31.86 -20.86 5.35
C ASN A 96 -30.60 -20.20 4.81
N TRP A 97 -29.80 -19.63 5.72
CA TRP A 97 -28.54 -18.96 5.38
C TRP A 97 -27.35 -19.92 5.27
N HIS A 98 -27.44 -21.15 5.80
CA HIS A 98 -26.38 -22.15 5.76
C HIS A 98 -26.02 -22.56 4.32
N GLU A 99 -27.03 -22.77 3.48
CA GLU A 99 -26.83 -23.08 2.06
C GLU A 99 -26.24 -21.87 1.32
N VAL A 100 -26.67 -20.65 1.66
CA VAL A 100 -26.18 -19.41 1.02
C VAL A 100 -24.71 -19.16 1.33
N ILE A 101 -24.27 -19.34 2.58
CA ILE A 101 -22.85 -19.20 2.95
C ILE A 101 -21.97 -20.33 2.40
N SER A 102 -22.55 -21.42 1.89
CA SER A 102 -21.79 -22.49 1.24
C SER A 102 -21.52 -22.20 -0.26
N GLU A 103 -22.25 -21.25 -0.85
CA GLU A 103 -22.12 -20.90 -2.26
C GLU A 103 -20.79 -20.18 -2.52
N THR A 104 -19.83 -20.88 -3.15
CA THR A 104 -18.48 -20.35 -3.41
C THR A 104 -18.44 -19.22 -4.43
N SER A 105 -19.50 -19.03 -5.22
CA SER A 105 -19.57 -17.89 -6.15
C SER A 105 -19.84 -16.57 -5.43
N LEU A 106 -20.41 -16.61 -4.22
CA LEU A 106 -20.65 -15.41 -3.43
C LEU A 106 -19.33 -14.95 -2.79
N PRO A 107 -18.95 -13.67 -2.89
CA PRO A 107 -17.73 -13.16 -2.27
C PRO A 107 -17.68 -13.45 -0.76
N LEU A 108 -16.49 -13.76 -0.27
CA LEU A 108 -16.27 -14.23 1.10
C LEU A 108 -16.66 -13.18 2.13
N ASN A 109 -16.46 -11.90 1.86
CA ASN A 109 -16.89 -10.81 2.74
C ASN A 109 -18.41 -10.84 3.01
N TYR A 110 -19.23 -11.14 2.01
CA TYR A 110 -20.68 -11.31 2.17
C TYR A 110 -21.02 -12.58 2.95
N ARG A 111 -20.36 -13.69 2.64
CA ARG A 111 -20.55 -14.96 3.36
C ARG A 111 -20.23 -14.82 4.84
N ILE A 112 -19.11 -14.17 5.18
CA ILE A 112 -18.72 -13.87 6.57
C ILE A 112 -19.75 -12.95 7.22
N GLY A 113 -20.18 -11.89 6.54
CA GLY A 113 -21.17 -10.98 7.10
C GLY A 113 -22.51 -11.65 7.41
N ILE A 114 -22.98 -12.55 6.54
CA ILE A 114 -24.17 -13.37 6.78
C ILE A 114 -23.94 -14.33 7.95
N ALA A 115 -22.78 -15.00 7.98
CA ALA A 115 -22.43 -15.90 9.07
C ALA A 115 -22.48 -15.18 10.43
N LEU A 116 -21.90 -13.98 10.52
CA LEU A 116 -21.92 -13.15 11.73
C LEU A 116 -23.32 -12.70 12.15
N LEU A 117 -24.26 -12.55 11.21
CA LEU A 117 -25.63 -12.09 11.49
C LEU A 117 -26.57 -13.23 11.87
N TYR A 118 -26.38 -14.41 11.29
CA TYR A 118 -27.40 -15.46 11.27
C TYR A 118 -26.98 -16.81 11.84
N LEU A 119 -25.68 -17.08 12.02
CA LEU A 119 -25.24 -18.32 12.63
C LEU A 119 -25.21 -18.21 14.17
N PRO A 120 -25.58 -19.27 14.89
CA PRO A 120 -25.28 -19.40 16.31
C PRO A 120 -23.77 -19.40 16.59
N ASP A 121 -23.35 -18.98 17.79
CA ASP A 121 -21.94 -18.84 18.16
C ASP A 121 -21.09 -20.10 17.93
N ILE A 122 -21.66 -21.29 18.14
CA ILE A 122 -20.97 -22.58 17.96
C ILE A 122 -20.69 -22.80 16.46
N ASP A 123 -21.72 -22.72 15.63
CA ASP A 123 -21.64 -22.92 14.18
C ASP A 123 -20.77 -21.83 13.53
N LEU A 124 -20.87 -20.60 14.03
CA LEU A 124 -20.05 -19.48 13.61
C LEU A 124 -18.56 -19.73 13.88
N SER A 125 -18.22 -20.24 15.06
CA SER A 125 -16.83 -20.54 15.43
C SER A 125 -16.25 -21.63 14.54
N GLU A 126 -17.01 -22.68 14.26
CA GLU A 126 -16.61 -23.75 13.33
C GLU A 126 -16.46 -23.23 11.89
N TYR A 127 -17.42 -22.41 11.45
CA TYR A 127 -17.41 -21.80 10.12
C TYR A 127 -16.20 -20.88 9.91
N ILE A 128 -15.90 -19.99 10.86
CA ILE A 128 -14.74 -19.08 10.77
C ILE A 128 -13.44 -19.88 10.71
N ASN A 129 -13.27 -20.89 11.57
CA ASN A 129 -12.04 -21.69 11.60
C ASN A 129 -11.83 -22.49 10.31
N SER A 130 -12.87 -23.18 9.84
CA SER A 130 -12.82 -23.97 8.60
C SER A 130 -12.59 -23.09 7.38
N THR A 131 -13.32 -21.97 7.28
CA THR A 131 -13.19 -21.02 6.16
C THR A 131 -11.83 -20.32 6.15
N THR A 132 -11.26 -19.99 7.32
CA THR A 132 -9.91 -19.42 7.41
C THR A 132 -8.87 -20.42 6.92
N ALA A 133 -8.95 -21.68 7.35
CA ALA A 133 -8.04 -22.74 6.91
C ALA A 133 -8.16 -23.00 5.40
N GLU A 134 -9.38 -23.00 4.86
CA GLU A 134 -9.63 -23.16 3.43
C GLU A 134 -9.08 -21.98 2.62
N ALA A 135 -9.29 -20.75 3.05
CA ALA A 135 -8.78 -19.56 2.39
C ALA A 135 -7.25 -19.56 2.34
N ILE A 136 -6.58 -19.91 3.45
CA ILE A 136 -5.12 -20.09 3.50
C ILE A 136 -4.69 -21.18 2.51
N ALA A 137 -5.30 -22.36 2.56
CA ALA A 137 -4.92 -23.50 1.72
C ALA A 137 -5.12 -23.24 0.22
N LYS A 138 -6.12 -22.43 -0.15
CA LYS A 138 -6.39 -22.04 -1.55
C LYS A 138 -5.60 -20.82 -2.01
N GLY A 139 -4.95 -20.10 -1.10
CA GLY A 139 -4.34 -18.80 -1.35
C GLY A 139 -5.39 -17.76 -1.79
N ASP A 140 -6.56 -17.74 -1.14
CA ASP A 140 -7.65 -16.83 -1.45
C ASP A 140 -7.50 -15.52 -0.66
N ILE A 141 -7.18 -14.43 -1.37
CA ILE A 141 -6.82 -13.14 -0.78
C ILE A 141 -7.97 -12.49 0.02
N GLU A 142 -9.22 -12.85 -0.26
CA GLU A 142 -10.36 -12.38 0.55
C GLU A 142 -10.28 -12.89 2.00
N GLY A 143 -9.50 -13.96 2.24
CA GLY A 143 -9.17 -14.48 3.57
C GLY A 143 -8.51 -13.46 4.50
N ILE A 144 -8.03 -12.32 3.97
CA ILE A 144 -7.58 -11.16 4.78
C ILE A 144 -8.68 -10.68 5.73
N CYS A 145 -9.96 -10.79 5.37
CA CYS A 145 -11.06 -10.45 6.28
C CYS A 145 -11.09 -11.31 7.56
N LEU A 146 -10.49 -12.50 7.52
CA LEU A 146 -10.42 -13.44 8.65
C LEU A 146 -9.07 -13.38 9.37
N THR A 147 -7.97 -13.31 8.63
CA THR A 147 -6.61 -13.30 9.21
C THR A 147 -6.15 -11.91 9.65
N GLY A 148 -6.76 -10.86 9.09
CA GLY A 148 -6.21 -9.49 9.11
C GLY A 148 -4.84 -9.41 8.41
N LEU A 149 -4.18 -8.26 8.49
CA LEU A 149 -2.76 -8.12 8.13
C LEU A 149 -1.88 -8.41 9.35
N THR A 150 -1.95 -9.65 9.84
CA THR A 150 -1.21 -10.13 11.02
C THR A 150 -0.27 -11.29 10.65
N GLU A 151 0.46 -11.87 11.60
CA GLU A 151 1.26 -13.08 11.36
C GLU A 151 0.45 -14.24 10.75
N MET A 152 -0.86 -14.30 11.05
CA MET A 152 -1.77 -15.32 10.51
C MET A 152 -2.00 -15.21 9.00
N SER A 153 -1.76 -14.04 8.39
CA SER A 153 -1.91 -13.88 6.94
C SER A 153 -0.67 -14.29 6.16
N ILE A 154 0.47 -14.52 6.81
CA ILE A 154 1.70 -14.88 6.09
C ILE A 154 1.53 -16.21 5.33
N PRO A 155 0.97 -17.30 5.92
CA PRO A 155 0.69 -18.52 5.16
C PRO A 155 -0.32 -18.31 4.01
N LEU A 156 -1.27 -17.38 4.18
CA LEU A 156 -2.22 -17.01 3.13
C LEU A 156 -1.49 -16.36 1.94
N PHE A 157 -0.68 -15.34 2.21
CA PHE A 157 0.12 -14.65 1.19
C PHE A 157 1.15 -15.58 0.54
N GLU A 158 1.76 -16.49 1.30
CA GLU A 158 2.69 -17.49 0.76
C GLU A 158 2.00 -18.38 -0.30
N THR A 159 0.84 -18.93 0.05
CA THR A 159 0.06 -19.77 -0.88
C THR A 159 -0.46 -18.97 -2.07
N TYR A 160 -0.88 -17.72 -1.83
CA TYR A 160 -1.30 -16.79 -2.89
C TYR A 160 -0.16 -16.50 -3.88
N ILE A 161 1.03 -16.16 -3.40
CA ILE A 161 2.21 -15.92 -4.23
C ILE A 161 2.55 -17.18 -5.04
N HIS A 162 2.53 -18.36 -4.43
CA HIS A 162 2.80 -19.61 -5.14
C HIS A 162 1.80 -19.90 -6.27
N LYS A 163 0.53 -19.53 -6.08
CA LYS A 163 -0.54 -19.79 -7.03
C LYS A 163 -0.61 -18.78 -8.16
N PHE A 164 -0.47 -17.49 -7.84
CA PHE A 164 -0.70 -16.40 -8.80
C PHE A 164 0.60 -15.74 -9.28
N SER A 165 1.74 -16.02 -8.65
CA SER A 165 3.02 -15.32 -8.88
C SER A 165 2.93 -13.80 -8.70
N ASP A 166 1.92 -13.32 -7.96
CA ASP A 166 1.76 -11.91 -7.62
C ASP A 166 2.47 -11.60 -6.29
N LEU A 167 3.76 -11.33 -6.40
CA LEU A 167 4.61 -10.90 -5.29
C LEU A 167 4.32 -9.44 -4.88
N GLN A 168 3.92 -8.60 -5.84
CA GLN A 168 3.74 -7.16 -5.63
C GLN A 168 2.61 -6.91 -4.62
N THR A 169 1.45 -7.52 -4.83
CA THR A 169 0.29 -7.36 -3.93
C THR A 169 0.64 -7.73 -2.49
N ALA A 170 1.34 -8.86 -2.30
CA ALA A 170 1.75 -9.32 -0.98
C ALA A 170 2.74 -8.36 -0.29
N VAL A 171 3.78 -7.92 -1.01
CA VAL A 171 4.80 -7.01 -0.46
C VAL A 171 4.22 -5.65 -0.12
N LEU A 172 3.37 -5.10 -0.99
CA LEU A 172 2.73 -3.81 -0.74
C LEU A 172 1.77 -3.88 0.46
N ALA A 173 0.91 -4.91 0.53
CA ALA A 173 0.00 -5.08 1.65
C ALA A 173 0.74 -5.24 2.99
N LEU A 174 1.79 -6.07 3.02
CA LEU A 174 2.53 -6.36 4.25
C LEU A 174 3.48 -5.22 4.66
N SER A 175 3.82 -4.28 3.77
CA SER A 175 4.66 -3.12 4.11
C SER A 175 4.08 -2.22 5.20
N HIS A 176 2.75 -2.21 5.36
CA HIS A 176 2.07 -1.43 6.39
C HIS A 176 2.24 -2.02 7.80
N VAL A 177 2.53 -3.32 7.89
CA VAL A 177 2.50 -4.06 9.15
C VAL A 177 3.80 -4.76 9.51
N SER A 178 4.65 -5.07 8.53
CA SER A 178 5.95 -5.69 8.73
C SER A 178 7.04 -4.78 8.17
N PRO A 179 8.00 -4.32 9.00
CA PRO A 179 8.31 -4.83 10.33
C PRO A 179 7.60 -4.10 11.48
N ARG A 180 6.65 -3.20 11.20
CA ARG A 180 6.08 -2.26 12.19
C ARG A 180 5.45 -2.95 13.42
N TYR A 181 4.56 -3.91 13.20
CA TYR A 181 3.80 -4.61 14.23
C TYR A 181 4.35 -6.01 14.51
N PHE A 182 4.89 -6.67 13.48
CA PHE A 182 5.54 -7.98 13.61
C PHE A 182 6.66 -8.12 12.58
N THR A 183 7.52 -9.13 12.75
CA THR A 183 8.62 -9.42 11.82
C THR A 183 8.56 -10.87 11.37
N ASP A 184 8.56 -11.11 10.06
CA ASP A 184 8.65 -12.44 9.47
C ASP A 184 9.75 -12.49 8.39
N PRO A 185 10.69 -13.45 8.45
CA PRO A 185 11.77 -13.55 7.48
C PRO A 185 11.31 -13.70 6.02
N ARG A 186 10.18 -14.36 5.77
CA ARG A 186 9.64 -14.53 4.42
C ARG A 186 9.29 -13.19 3.81
N VAL A 187 8.69 -12.28 4.59
CA VAL A 187 8.34 -10.93 4.13
C VAL A 187 9.57 -10.13 3.75
N THR A 188 10.67 -10.26 4.51
CA THR A 188 11.95 -9.65 4.14
C THR A 188 12.49 -10.20 2.82
N VAL A 189 12.44 -11.52 2.62
CA VAL A 189 12.87 -12.15 1.35
C VAL A 189 11.98 -11.72 0.18
N TRP A 190 10.67 -11.68 0.37
CA TRP A 190 9.71 -11.22 -0.64
C TRP A 190 9.99 -9.77 -1.04
N ARG A 191 10.24 -8.89 -0.06
CA ARG A 191 10.62 -7.49 -0.30
C ARG A 191 11.90 -7.37 -1.13
N GLU A 192 12.98 -8.06 -0.75
CA GLU A 192 14.24 -7.98 -1.50
C GLU A 192 14.12 -8.58 -2.91
N THR A 193 13.30 -9.61 -3.06
CA THR A 193 12.98 -10.19 -4.37
C THR A 193 12.22 -9.19 -5.24
N TYR A 194 11.24 -8.48 -4.68
CA TYR A 194 10.49 -7.44 -5.38
C TYR A 194 11.39 -6.25 -5.77
N ARG A 195 12.28 -5.81 -4.87
CA ARG A 195 13.32 -4.80 -5.16
C ARG A 195 14.21 -5.22 -6.33
N SER A 196 14.69 -6.46 -6.30
CA SER A 196 15.53 -7.02 -7.36
C SER A 196 14.81 -7.11 -8.71
N LEU A 197 13.50 -7.37 -8.69
CA LEU A 197 12.67 -7.40 -9.89
C LEU A 197 12.53 -6.01 -10.51
N MET A 198 12.24 -4.99 -9.68
CA MET A 198 12.19 -3.59 -10.13
C MET A 198 13.53 -3.14 -10.72
N ASP A 199 14.66 -3.50 -10.10
CA ASP A 199 15.99 -3.19 -10.64
C ASP A 199 16.21 -3.79 -12.02
N ARG A 200 15.84 -5.07 -12.22
CA ARG A 200 15.97 -5.76 -13.52
C ARG A 200 15.09 -5.15 -14.60
N TRP A 201 13.97 -4.57 -14.21
CA TRP A 201 13.07 -3.87 -15.12
C TRP A 201 13.46 -2.40 -15.34
N GLY A 202 14.54 -1.91 -14.71
CA GLY A 202 14.96 -0.51 -14.81
C GLY A 202 14.04 0.47 -14.09
N LEU A 203 13.18 -0.01 -13.19
CA LEU A 203 12.21 0.79 -12.43
C LEU A 203 12.85 1.39 -11.17
N PHE A 204 13.98 2.07 -11.35
CA PHE A 204 14.80 2.60 -10.24
C PHE A 204 14.07 3.69 -9.46
N GLU A 205 13.30 4.55 -10.13
CA GLU A 205 12.52 5.62 -9.51
C GLU A 205 11.38 5.05 -8.65
N GLN A 206 10.65 4.07 -9.17
CA GLN A 206 9.56 3.40 -8.46
C GLN A 206 10.11 2.62 -7.27
N ARG A 207 11.28 1.99 -7.40
CA ARG A 207 11.98 1.36 -6.28
C ARG A 207 12.38 2.37 -5.21
N ALA A 208 12.95 3.51 -5.59
CA ALA A 208 13.32 4.56 -4.64
C ALA A 208 12.10 5.09 -3.88
N THR A 209 10.99 5.31 -4.60
CA THR A 209 9.70 5.69 -4.00
C THR A 209 9.18 4.63 -3.03
N PHE A 210 9.18 3.36 -3.44
CA PHE A 210 8.79 2.23 -2.59
C PHE A 210 9.63 2.16 -1.32
N ASP A 211 10.95 2.32 -1.44
CA ASP A 211 11.86 2.25 -0.31
C ASP A 211 11.68 3.39 0.69
N MET A 212 11.43 4.60 0.18
CA MET A 212 11.09 5.76 1.00
C MET A 212 9.79 5.52 1.77
N GLN A 213 8.72 5.12 1.07
CA GLN A 213 7.41 4.86 1.66
C GLN A 213 7.47 3.72 2.70
N PHE A 214 8.16 2.62 2.36
CA PHE A 214 8.36 1.50 3.27
C PHE A 214 9.07 1.95 4.56
N THR A 215 10.13 2.75 4.42
CA THR A 215 10.88 3.29 5.56
C THR A 215 9.97 4.16 6.43
N GLN A 216 9.19 5.05 5.82
CA GLN A 216 8.21 5.89 6.54
C GLN A 216 7.18 5.04 7.31
N LEU A 217 6.57 4.04 6.66
CA LEU A 217 5.59 3.15 7.29
C LEU A 217 6.18 2.38 8.48
N SER A 218 7.45 1.98 8.36
CA SER A 218 8.18 1.26 9.40
C SER A 218 8.67 2.12 10.57
N ALA A 219 8.92 3.42 10.35
CA ALA A 219 9.58 4.30 11.32
C ALA A 219 8.63 5.04 12.29
N ILE A 220 7.31 5.03 12.05
CA ILE A 220 6.33 5.74 12.92
C ILE A 220 6.08 4.94 14.21
N SER A 221 7.11 4.80 15.05
CA SER A 221 7.02 4.32 16.44
C SER A 221 7.67 5.28 17.45
N ASN A 222 8.11 6.48 17.04
CA ASN A 222 8.83 7.42 17.92
C ASN A 222 8.08 8.71 18.23
N THR A 223 6.74 8.73 18.11
CA THR A 223 5.94 9.86 18.60
C THR A 223 5.01 9.41 19.71
N ASN A 224 5.50 9.63 20.93
CA ASN A 224 4.78 9.96 22.16
C ASN A 224 3.92 8.88 22.86
N HIS A 225 4.38 8.57 24.07
CA HIS A 225 3.63 8.22 25.28
C HIS A 225 2.66 7.03 25.25
N ASP A 226 3.01 6.07 26.10
CA ASP A 226 2.20 5.02 26.72
C ASP A 226 1.82 3.77 25.91
N GLU A 227 2.18 2.65 26.55
CA GLU A 227 1.72 1.27 26.40
C GLU A 227 2.08 0.50 25.11
N GLY A 228 3.02 -0.45 25.27
CA GLY A 228 3.23 -1.55 24.32
C GLY A 228 4.44 -1.36 23.40
N ARG A 229 5.62 -1.65 23.93
CA ARG A 229 6.91 -1.61 23.21
C ARG A 229 6.92 -2.59 22.03
N ILE A 230 6.55 -2.16 20.83
CA ILE A 230 6.89 -2.84 19.58
C ILE A 230 8.11 -2.13 19.01
N SER A 231 9.29 -2.55 19.47
CA SER A 231 10.56 -2.14 18.89
C SER A 231 10.89 -3.14 17.79
N SER A 232 10.53 -2.83 16.54
CA SER A 232 11.22 -3.45 15.43
C SER A 232 12.47 -2.63 15.14
N SER A 233 13.61 -3.18 15.57
CA SER A 233 14.91 -2.77 15.09
C SER A 233 15.02 -3.15 13.62
N LEU A 234 14.44 -2.35 12.72
CA LEU A 234 15.09 -2.21 11.43
C LEU A 234 16.50 -1.72 11.75
N PRO A 235 17.57 -2.39 11.30
CA PRO A 235 18.86 -1.74 11.30
C PRO A 235 18.62 -0.43 10.56
N ASN A 236 18.85 0.70 11.23
CA ASN A 236 19.05 1.98 10.57
C ASN A 236 19.91 1.63 9.36
N LEU A 237 19.33 1.71 8.17
CA LEU A 237 20.07 1.60 6.93
C LEU A 237 20.96 2.83 6.97
N ALA A 238 22.09 2.70 7.66
CA ALA A 238 23.11 3.71 7.71
C ALA A 238 23.35 4.06 6.24
N PRO A 239 23.22 5.33 5.84
CA PRO A 239 23.32 5.70 4.45
C PRO A 239 24.58 5.05 3.89
N ALA A 240 24.40 4.18 2.89
CA ALA A 240 25.47 3.37 2.33
C ALA A 240 26.62 4.25 1.79
N VAL A 241 26.29 5.52 1.49
CA VAL A 241 27.22 6.58 1.13
C VAL A 241 26.91 7.80 2.00
N ALA A 242 27.87 8.20 2.83
CA ALA A 242 27.81 9.44 3.60
C ALA A 242 28.82 10.44 3.02
N LEU A 243 28.36 11.67 2.76
CA LEU A 243 29.25 12.75 2.35
C LEU A 243 30.24 13.01 3.50
N ARG A 244 31.53 12.93 3.20
CA ARG A 244 32.60 13.29 4.14
C ARG A 244 33.08 14.69 3.82
N CYS A 245 33.34 15.47 4.86
CA CYS A 245 34.08 16.72 4.69
C CYS A 245 35.52 16.38 4.25
N PRO A 246 36.04 17.00 3.17
CA PRO A 246 37.40 16.74 2.69
C PRO A 246 38.50 17.08 3.71
N GLU A 247 38.21 17.99 4.65
CA GLU A 247 39.21 18.49 5.59
C GLU A 247 39.12 17.82 6.98
N CYS A 248 37.90 17.49 7.44
CA CYS A 248 37.75 16.85 8.75
C CYS A 248 37.54 15.33 8.68
N GLU A 249 37.42 14.76 7.47
CA GLU A 249 37.24 13.35 7.13
C GLU A 249 36.05 12.64 7.82
N LYS A 250 35.26 13.37 8.61
CA LYS A 250 34.11 12.88 9.35
C LYS A 250 32.85 12.97 8.49
N ARG A 251 31.91 12.05 8.75
CA ARG A 251 30.59 12.03 8.08
C ARG A 251 29.82 13.31 8.38
N ASN A 252 29.21 13.89 7.36
CA ASN A 252 28.23 14.96 7.50
C ASN A 252 26.87 14.34 7.88
N ASP A 253 26.77 13.75 9.07
CA ASP A 253 25.50 13.28 9.60
C ASP A 253 24.80 14.46 10.28
N ALA A 254 23.65 14.89 9.74
CA ALA A 254 22.86 16.01 10.27
C ALA A 254 22.36 15.79 11.71
N ASN A 255 22.41 14.55 12.22
CA ASN A 255 21.96 14.17 13.56
C ASN A 255 23.04 14.16 14.65
N MET A 256 24.26 14.67 14.37
CA MET A 256 25.37 14.71 15.35
C MET A 256 25.63 16.12 15.91
N ALA A 257 24.59 16.94 16.11
CA ALA A 257 24.68 18.23 16.80
C ALA A 257 24.68 18.11 18.34
N SER A 258 25.03 16.94 18.89
CA SER A 258 24.94 16.65 20.32
C SER A 258 26.17 15.92 20.86
N GLU A 259 27.35 16.53 20.71
CA GLU A 259 28.46 16.30 21.66
C GLU A 259 28.99 17.67 22.14
N PRO A 260 29.10 17.90 23.47
CA PRO A 260 29.63 19.15 23.97
C PRO A 260 31.15 19.19 23.72
N PRO A 261 31.73 20.34 23.33
CA PRO A 261 33.17 20.43 23.12
C PRO A 261 33.89 20.40 24.48
N ALA A 262 34.87 19.51 24.60
CA ALA A 262 35.81 19.49 25.72
C ALA A 262 36.63 20.80 25.77
N GLU A 263 36.88 21.26 26.98
CA GLU A 263 37.44 22.56 27.33
C GLU A 263 38.86 22.83 26.77
N ASN A 264 39.10 24.13 26.56
CA ASN A 264 40.39 24.83 26.45
C ASN A 264 41.07 24.92 25.08
N LEU A 265 40.87 26.06 24.40
CA LEU A 265 41.87 27.13 24.24
C LEU A 265 41.25 28.39 23.59
N HIS A 266 41.83 29.54 23.90
CA HIS A 266 41.29 30.90 23.93
C HIS A 266 41.12 31.62 22.55
N PRO A 267 40.51 32.82 22.52
CA PRO A 267 39.39 33.16 21.65
C PRO A 267 39.81 34.03 20.46
N GLN A 268 38.94 34.11 19.45
CA GLN A 268 38.55 35.32 18.70
C GLN A 268 37.71 34.88 17.48
N ARG A 269 36.40 34.75 17.67
CA ARG A 269 35.35 35.39 16.85
C ARG A 269 33.99 34.99 17.40
N ILE A 270 33.34 36.00 17.96
CA ILE A 270 32.02 35.97 18.57
C ILE A 270 30.97 35.67 17.48
N PHE A 271 30.04 34.80 17.87
CA PHE A 271 28.80 34.42 17.22
C PHE A 271 28.13 35.54 16.42
N ASN A 272 27.59 35.19 15.25
CA ASN A 272 26.27 35.64 14.85
C ASN A 272 25.58 34.54 14.02
N SER A 273 24.32 34.32 14.39
CA SER A 273 23.27 33.59 13.66
C SER A 273 23.21 32.07 13.82
N LEU A 274 22.40 31.67 14.80
CA LEU A 274 21.68 30.40 14.90
C LEU A 274 20.44 30.39 13.99
N ASP A 275 20.53 30.99 12.80
CA ASP A 275 19.49 31.03 11.78
C ASP A 275 20.17 30.84 10.42
N GLY A 276 19.88 29.73 9.73
CA GLY A 276 20.31 29.49 8.35
C GLY A 276 21.57 28.62 8.20
N HIS A 277 21.46 27.32 8.50
CA HIS A 277 22.33 26.36 7.83
C HIS A 277 21.73 26.08 6.45
N ASP A 278 22.12 26.86 5.45
CA ASP A 278 21.75 26.68 4.03
C ASP A 278 22.31 25.38 3.41
N GLY A 279 22.64 24.35 4.21
CA GLY A 279 23.17 23.06 3.74
C GLY A 279 24.55 23.10 3.05
N ASN A 280 25.09 24.30 2.79
CA ASN A 280 26.30 24.53 2.00
C ASN A 280 27.60 24.58 2.81
N ALA A 281 27.57 24.27 4.11
CA ALA A 281 28.75 24.26 4.97
C ALA A 281 28.74 23.06 5.92
N CYS A 282 29.93 22.53 6.21
CA CYS A 282 30.11 21.44 7.16
C CYS A 282 29.66 21.89 8.55
N PRO A 283 28.77 21.15 9.23
CA PRO A 283 28.27 21.52 10.55
C PRO A 283 29.35 21.47 11.64
N LYS A 284 30.48 20.78 11.37
CA LYS A 284 31.55 20.58 12.34
C LYS A 284 32.68 21.61 12.25
N CYS A 285 33.08 22.00 11.03
CA CYS A 285 34.19 22.93 10.82
C CYS A 285 33.79 24.24 10.13
N GLY A 286 32.52 24.39 9.72
CA GLY A 286 32.00 25.57 9.06
C GLY A 286 32.50 25.80 7.64
N ARG A 287 33.34 24.91 7.09
CA ARG A 287 33.86 25.04 5.72
C ARG A 287 32.79 24.72 4.70
N HIS A 288 32.75 25.48 3.62
CA HIS A 288 31.82 25.23 2.52
C HIS A 288 32.01 23.85 1.91
N MET A 289 30.90 23.26 1.45
CA MET A 289 30.87 22.00 0.71
C MET A 289 31.59 22.13 -0.65
N ALA A 290 31.76 21.03 -1.39
CA ALA A 290 32.40 21.08 -2.71
C ALA A 290 31.58 21.94 -3.69
N ARG A 291 32.22 22.51 -4.72
CA ARG A 291 31.53 23.23 -5.79
C ARG A 291 31.23 22.29 -6.95
N CYS A 292 30.15 22.57 -7.68
CA CYS A 292 29.87 21.90 -8.93
C CYS A 292 30.94 22.24 -9.97
N ALA A 293 31.54 21.22 -10.58
CA ALA A 293 32.58 21.36 -11.60
C ALA A 293 32.15 22.13 -12.88
N ILE A 294 30.84 22.32 -13.09
CA ILE A 294 30.29 22.96 -14.30
C ILE A 294 29.85 24.39 -14.02
N CYS A 295 29.05 24.63 -12.97
CA CYS A 295 28.50 25.95 -12.68
C CYS A 295 29.22 26.70 -11.54
N ASP A 296 30.19 26.08 -10.86
CA ASP A 296 30.94 26.66 -9.74
C ASP A 296 30.08 27.07 -8.51
N VAL A 297 28.84 26.59 -8.44
CA VAL A 297 27.93 26.79 -7.29
C VAL A 297 28.21 25.73 -6.22
N TRP A 298 28.09 26.11 -4.95
CA TRP A 298 28.23 25.20 -3.80
C TRP A 298 27.19 24.09 -3.83
N LEU A 299 27.65 22.85 -3.64
CA LEU A 299 26.82 21.66 -3.51
C LEU A 299 26.29 21.57 -2.08
N GLY A 300 25.00 21.32 -1.87
CA GLY A 300 24.48 21.13 -0.50
C GLY A 300 23.14 21.77 -0.17
N MET A 301 22.47 22.47 -1.09
CA MET A 301 21.15 23.03 -0.80
C MET A 301 19.99 22.09 -1.15
N SER A 302 19.17 21.81 -0.13
CA SER A 302 17.73 21.65 -0.29
C SER A 302 17.13 22.98 -0.75
N THR A 303 16.30 22.96 -1.79
CA THR A 303 15.39 24.07 -2.16
C THR A 303 14.25 24.22 -1.13
N ALA A 304 14.57 24.26 0.17
CA ALA A 304 13.58 24.47 1.24
C ALA A 304 13.44 25.96 1.64
N GLY A 305 14.14 26.88 0.96
CA GLY A 305 14.21 28.30 1.30
C GLY A 305 13.52 29.29 0.36
N SER A 306 12.81 28.82 -0.69
CA SER A 306 12.05 29.72 -1.58
C SER A 306 10.60 29.26 -1.71
N LYS A 307 9.89 29.18 -0.58
CA LYS A 307 8.42 29.23 -0.59
C LYS A 307 7.98 30.69 -0.54
N GLU A 308 8.00 31.35 -1.70
CA GLU A 308 7.03 32.40 -1.98
C GLU A 308 6.38 32.08 -3.34
N ASN A 309 5.07 31.86 -3.28
CA ASN A 309 4.12 31.60 -4.37
C ASN A 309 4.06 30.18 -4.98
N GLY A 310 3.19 29.37 -4.38
CA GLY A 310 2.05 28.73 -5.05
C GLY A 310 2.26 27.94 -6.35
N GLY A 311 2.20 26.61 -6.21
CA GLY A 311 1.66 25.70 -7.22
C GLY A 311 2.64 25.19 -8.28
N ASN A 312 3.09 23.94 -8.13
CA ASN A 312 3.06 22.90 -9.16
C ASN A 312 3.84 21.65 -8.71
N ASP A 313 3.41 20.50 -9.21
CA ASP A 313 4.05 19.17 -9.10
C ASP A 313 5.48 19.10 -9.68
N SER A 314 6.06 20.22 -10.11
CA SER A 314 7.43 20.33 -10.67
C SER A 314 8.54 20.45 -9.61
N ALA A 315 8.19 20.63 -8.33
CA ALA A 315 9.17 20.76 -7.25
C ALA A 315 9.97 19.47 -7.01
N ASP A 316 9.39 18.30 -7.36
CA ASP A 316 10.02 16.99 -7.15
C ASP A 316 11.14 16.68 -8.18
N GLU A 317 11.09 17.21 -9.40
CA GLU A 317 12.21 17.06 -10.35
C GLU A 317 13.38 18.01 -10.04
N ASP A 318 13.06 19.22 -9.58
CA ASP A 318 14.05 20.27 -9.39
C ASP A 318 15.01 19.97 -8.23
N TRP A 319 14.56 19.28 -7.18
CA TRP A 319 15.47 18.86 -6.10
C TRP A 319 16.44 17.76 -6.53
N ILE A 320 16.01 16.82 -7.39
CA ILE A 320 16.88 15.76 -7.93
C ILE A 320 17.97 16.38 -8.79
N LYS A 321 17.60 17.31 -9.68
CA LYS A 321 18.55 18.04 -10.55
C LYS A 321 19.57 18.85 -9.75
N MET A 322 19.19 19.36 -8.58
CA MET A 322 20.08 20.05 -7.63
C MET A 322 20.82 19.10 -6.68
N GLY A 323 20.57 17.79 -6.77
CA GLY A 323 21.28 16.76 -6.02
C GLY A 323 22.78 16.73 -6.34
N THR A 324 23.58 16.07 -5.49
CA THR A 324 25.03 15.97 -5.67
C THR A 324 25.42 14.62 -6.28
N THR A 325 26.05 14.65 -7.44
CA THR A 325 26.71 13.51 -8.09
C THR A 325 28.23 13.71 -8.02
N PHE A 326 29.01 12.65 -7.80
CA PHE A 326 30.47 12.72 -7.76
C PHE A 326 31.11 11.49 -8.39
N CYS A 327 32.30 11.67 -8.97
CA CYS A 327 33.10 10.58 -9.49
C CYS A 327 33.95 9.97 -8.38
N GLN A 328 33.93 8.65 -8.21
CA GLN A 328 34.70 7.98 -7.16
C GLN A 328 36.21 7.96 -7.41
N ALA A 329 36.68 8.12 -8.66
CA ALA A 329 38.10 8.12 -8.99
C ALA A 329 38.75 9.50 -8.86
N CYS A 330 38.13 10.55 -9.41
CA CYS A 330 38.68 11.91 -9.32
C CYS A 330 38.11 12.73 -8.17
N SER A 331 37.06 12.25 -7.48
CA SER A 331 36.37 12.94 -6.38
C SER A 331 35.80 14.32 -6.74
N HIS A 332 35.71 14.65 -8.03
CA HIS A 332 35.03 15.86 -8.48
C HIS A 332 33.52 15.66 -8.45
N SER A 333 32.84 16.71 -8.01
CA SER A 333 31.41 16.70 -7.74
C SER A 333 30.67 17.70 -8.61
N MET A 334 29.40 17.45 -8.85
CA MET A 334 28.54 18.21 -9.76
C MET A 334 27.08 18.06 -9.35
N HIS A 335 26.23 19.00 -9.79
CA HIS A 335 24.80 18.82 -9.67
C HIS A 335 24.34 17.68 -10.60
N THR A 336 23.40 16.84 -10.17
CA THR A 336 22.89 15.72 -10.96
C THR A 336 22.41 16.16 -12.35
N GLY A 337 21.65 17.26 -12.44
CA GLY A 337 21.18 17.76 -13.75
C GLY A 337 22.32 18.26 -14.66
N HIS A 338 23.36 18.88 -14.09
CA HIS A 338 24.54 19.26 -14.87
C HIS A 338 25.40 18.05 -15.27
N ALA A 339 25.43 17.01 -14.42
CA ALA A 339 26.07 15.75 -14.73
C ALA A 339 25.43 15.10 -15.95
N GLU A 340 24.11 14.93 -15.91
CA GLU A 340 23.32 14.36 -17.01
C GLU A 340 23.59 15.11 -18.31
N GLN A 341 23.44 16.45 -18.31
CA GLN A 341 23.64 17.27 -19.49
C GLN A 341 25.07 17.19 -20.06
N TRP A 342 26.09 17.12 -19.19
CA TRP A 342 27.48 17.02 -19.63
C TRP A 342 27.79 15.65 -20.23
N PHE A 343 27.35 14.58 -19.55
CA PHE A 343 27.64 13.21 -19.94
C PHE A 343 26.79 12.68 -21.11
N GLU A 344 25.76 13.42 -21.53
CA GLU A 344 25.11 13.18 -22.83
C GLU A 344 26.08 13.31 -24.03
N ARG A 345 27.14 14.10 -23.88
CA ARG A 345 28.02 14.49 -25.01
C ARG A 345 29.50 14.23 -24.75
N ASN A 346 29.87 13.87 -23.53
CA ASN A 346 31.26 13.74 -23.10
C ASN A 346 31.41 12.51 -22.20
N ASP A 347 32.54 11.82 -22.27
CA ASP A 347 32.86 10.71 -21.35
C ASP A 347 33.87 11.12 -20.26
N GLU A 348 34.43 12.33 -20.37
CA GLU A 348 35.51 12.86 -19.54
C GLU A 348 35.03 13.86 -18.47
N CYS A 349 35.85 14.05 -17.44
CA CYS A 349 35.59 15.00 -16.37
C CYS A 349 35.59 16.45 -16.88
N PRO A 350 34.60 17.29 -16.53
CA PRO A 350 34.56 18.70 -16.94
C PRO A 350 35.64 19.58 -16.29
N VAL A 351 36.37 19.08 -15.30
CA VAL A 351 37.43 19.85 -14.62
C VAL A 351 38.66 19.92 -15.52
N VAL A 352 39.07 21.14 -15.88
CA VAL A 352 40.26 21.40 -16.70
C VAL A 352 41.49 20.75 -16.06
N GLY A 353 42.20 19.92 -16.83
CA GLY A 353 43.40 19.20 -16.38
C GLY A 353 43.11 17.85 -15.71
N CYS A 354 41.85 17.45 -15.57
CA CYS A 354 41.45 16.11 -15.13
C CYS A 354 41.16 15.22 -16.34
N ASN A 355 41.96 14.17 -16.56
CA ASN A 355 41.78 13.22 -17.67
C ASN A 355 40.93 11.99 -17.28
N CYS A 356 40.09 12.10 -16.24
CA CYS A 356 39.29 10.98 -15.73
C CYS A 356 38.11 10.68 -16.66
N GLN A 357 37.95 9.43 -17.07
CA GLN A 357 36.77 8.96 -17.83
C GLN A 357 35.62 8.61 -16.88
N CYS A 358 34.96 9.64 -16.36
CA CYS A 358 33.96 9.49 -15.30
C CYS A 358 32.76 8.60 -15.67
N LEU A 359 32.43 8.43 -16.96
CA LEU A 359 31.27 7.65 -17.42
C LEU A 359 31.59 6.16 -17.65
N ARG A 360 32.86 5.75 -17.75
CA ARG A 360 33.27 4.40 -18.19
C ARG A 360 33.84 3.50 -17.08
N MET A 361 33.66 3.83 -15.81
CA MET A 361 34.38 3.14 -14.73
C MET A 361 33.77 1.80 -14.28
N ASP A 362 33.37 0.96 -15.23
CA ASP A 362 33.02 -0.46 -15.01
C ASP A 362 33.62 -1.37 -16.12
N GLU A 363 34.81 -1.04 -16.65
CA GLU A 363 35.68 -2.00 -17.38
C GLU A 363 36.93 -2.37 -16.59
#